data_AF-A0A7G8WP17-F1
#
_entry.id   AF-A0A7G8WP17-F1
#
_cell.length_a   1.000
_cell.length_b   1.000
_cell.length_c   1.000
_cell.angle_alpha   90.00
_cell.angle_beta   90.00
_cell.angle_gamma   90.00
#
_symmetry.space_group_name_H-M   'P 1'
#
loop_
_entity.id
_entity.type
_entity.pdbx_description
1 polymer ?
#
loop_
_entity_poly.entity_id
_entity_poly.type
_entity_poly.pdbx_seq_one_letter_code
_entity_poly.pdbx_strand_id
1 'polypeptide(L)'
;MTSSIQQETDTAGGAEPVNPAPNPTRRSFAAEYRARVVAEYEAAPHGEKAAVLRREGLYQSQVRDWRAERDARAAGLVPKRNSHRTSKTSGSETDLLRTENTRLAKELAKSQAVVEIMRKLQGLLESISESMDTSPQPPPTGR
;
A
#
# COMPACT_ATOMS: atom_id res chain seq x y z
N MET A 1 -81.79 -21.08 20.76
CA MET A 1 -81.37 -21.70 19.49
C MET A 1 -79.86 -21.91 19.57
N THR A 2 -79.48 -23.12 19.92
CA THR A 2 -78.12 -23.69 19.92
C THR A 2 -77.80 -24.27 18.54
N SER A 3 -76.50 -24.53 18.29
CA SER A 3 -75.85 -25.16 17.10
C SER A 3 -75.17 -24.15 16.18
N SER A 4 -74.00 -24.36 15.60
CA SER A 4 -72.93 -25.39 15.66
C SER A 4 -71.81 -24.78 14.77
N ILE A 5 -70.52 -24.76 15.13
CA ILE A 5 -69.56 -25.86 14.89
C ILE A 5 -69.63 -26.34 13.42
N GLN A 6 -68.60 -26.38 12.58
CA GLN A 6 -67.15 -26.17 12.62
C GLN A 6 -66.67 -26.34 11.15
N GLN A 7 -65.52 -25.71 10.80
CA GLN A 7 -64.40 -26.24 9.97
C GLN A 7 -64.72 -26.76 8.54
N GLU A 8 -63.89 -26.73 7.50
CA GLU A 8 -62.45 -26.60 7.21
C GLU A 8 -62.37 -26.53 5.65
N THR A 9 -61.43 -25.86 4.99
CA THR A 9 -60.17 -26.40 4.45
C THR A 9 -59.63 -25.29 3.53
N ASP A 10 -58.42 -24.76 3.74
CA ASP A 10 -57.11 -25.28 3.34
C ASP A 10 -56.69 -24.83 1.93
N THR A 11 -55.39 -24.55 1.77
CA THR A 11 -54.65 -24.32 0.51
C THR A 11 -54.91 -22.95 -0.19
N ALA A 12 -53.93 -22.11 -0.54
CA ALA A 12 -52.55 -22.33 -0.91
C ALA A 12 -51.69 -21.09 -0.59
N GLY A 13 -50.48 -21.36 -0.11
CA GLY A 13 -49.40 -20.38 -0.07
C GLY A 13 -49.00 -19.94 -1.48
N GLY A 14 -49.40 -18.74 -1.86
CA GLY A 14 -48.78 -17.98 -2.94
C GLY A 14 -47.59 -17.22 -2.37
N ALA A 15 -46.41 -17.83 -2.34
CA ALA A 15 -45.17 -17.10 -2.11
C ALA A 15 -44.95 -16.16 -3.31
N GLU A 16 -45.35 -14.90 -3.17
CA GLU A 16 -44.93 -13.85 -4.10
C GLU A 16 -43.41 -13.86 -4.21
N PRO A 17 -42.83 -13.87 -5.42
CA PRO A 17 -41.40 -13.67 -5.57
C PRO A 17 -41.08 -12.26 -5.10
N VAL A 18 -40.42 -12.17 -3.94
CA VAL A 18 -39.78 -10.95 -3.45
C VAL A 18 -38.92 -10.41 -4.60
N ASN A 19 -39.38 -9.32 -5.23
CA ASN A 19 -38.65 -8.65 -6.28
C ASN A 19 -37.47 -7.92 -5.62
N PRO A 20 -36.21 -8.38 -5.77
CA PRO A 20 -35.09 -7.67 -5.17
C PRO A 20 -35.00 -6.29 -5.84
N ALA A 21 -34.99 -5.25 -5.02
CA ALA A 21 -34.87 -3.86 -5.47
C ALA A 21 -33.80 -3.72 -6.58
N PRO A 22 -34.01 -2.84 -7.58
CA PRO A 22 -33.10 -2.71 -8.72
C PRO A 22 -31.66 -2.52 -8.25
N ASN A 23 -30.75 -3.35 -8.78
CA ASN A 23 -29.34 -3.29 -8.42
C ASN A 23 -28.79 -1.87 -8.58
N PRO A 24 -28.01 -1.36 -7.61
CA PRO A 24 -27.43 -0.02 -7.70
C PRO A 24 -26.54 0.06 -8.95
N THR A 25 -26.97 0.87 -9.93
CA THR A 25 -26.24 1.05 -11.17
C THR A 25 -25.03 1.92 -10.90
N ARG A 26 -23.83 1.38 -11.14
CA ARG A 26 -22.58 2.13 -11.00
C ARG A 26 -22.50 3.18 -12.12
N ARG A 27 -22.14 4.41 -11.76
CA ARG A 27 -21.88 5.49 -12.71
C ARG A 27 -20.78 5.06 -13.69
N SER A 28 -21.07 5.11 -14.99
CA SER A 28 -20.09 4.90 -16.05
C SER A 28 -19.63 6.25 -16.61
N PHE A 29 -18.34 6.35 -16.93
CA PHE A 29 -17.76 7.56 -17.51
C PHE A 29 -17.38 7.29 -18.96
N ALA A 30 -17.84 8.14 -19.88
CA ALA A 30 -17.46 8.11 -21.29
C ALA A 30 -15.96 8.39 -21.45
N ALA A 31 -15.33 7.83 -22.49
CA ALA A 31 -13.90 7.96 -22.71
C ALA A 31 -13.45 9.42 -22.89
N GLU A 32 -14.24 10.22 -23.60
CA GLU A 32 -14.00 11.66 -23.80
C GLU A 32 -14.00 12.43 -22.49
N TYR A 33 -14.98 12.14 -21.62
CA TYR A 33 -15.05 12.75 -20.30
C TYR A 33 -13.79 12.43 -19.47
N ARG A 34 -13.36 11.16 -19.46
CA ARG A 34 -12.14 10.75 -18.75
C ARG A 34 -10.91 11.48 -19.30
N ALA A 35 -10.78 11.58 -20.62
CA ALA A 35 -9.65 12.26 -21.26
C ALA A 35 -9.61 13.76 -20.92
N ARG A 36 -10.76 14.44 -20.96
CA ARG A 36 -10.88 15.86 -20.59
C ARG A 36 -10.45 16.10 -19.15
N VAL A 37 -10.95 15.30 -18.22
CA VAL A 37 -10.63 15.45 -16.78
C VAL A 37 -9.16 15.12 -16.51
N VAL A 38 -8.59 14.11 -17.16
CA VAL A 38 -7.16 13.79 -17.04
C VAL A 38 -6.30 14.95 -17.54
N ALA A 39 -6.64 15.55 -18.68
CA ALA A 39 -5.92 16.70 -19.22
C ALA A 39 -5.98 17.91 -18.28
N GLU A 40 -7.15 18.23 -17.73
CA GLU A 40 -7.32 19.32 -16.76
C GLU A 40 -6.55 19.05 -15.46
N TYR A 41 -6.58 17.81 -14.96
CA TYR A 41 -5.82 17.40 -13.77
C TYR A 41 -4.30 17.48 -13.97
N GLU A 42 -3.80 17.15 -15.17
CA GLU A 42 -2.38 17.25 -15.50
C GLU A 42 -1.93 18.71 -15.67
N ALA A 43 -2.80 19.58 -16.20
CA ALA A 43 -2.54 21.01 -16.37
C ALA A 43 -2.63 21.83 -15.07
N ALA A 44 -3.33 21.32 -14.05
CA ALA A 44 -3.53 22.04 -12.79
C ALA A 44 -2.23 22.19 -11.97
N PRO A 45 -1.97 23.37 -11.37
CA PRO A 45 -0.85 23.60 -10.45
C PRO A 45 -0.86 22.70 -9.21
N HIS A 46 0.28 22.63 -8.53
CA HIS A 46 0.39 21.94 -7.24
C HIS A 46 -0.59 22.56 -6.22
N GLY A 47 -1.44 21.73 -5.60
CA GLY A 47 -2.48 22.16 -4.65
C GLY A 47 -3.88 22.35 -5.27
N GLU A 48 -3.97 22.69 -6.56
CA GLU A 48 -5.26 22.91 -7.23
C GLU A 48 -5.87 21.63 -7.83
N LYS A 49 -5.04 20.59 -7.99
CA LYS A 49 -5.47 19.26 -8.44
C LYS A 49 -6.64 18.69 -7.64
N ALA A 50 -6.65 18.90 -6.32
CA ALA A 50 -7.74 18.45 -5.46
C ALA A 50 -9.05 19.26 -5.67
N ALA A 51 -8.97 20.50 -6.15
CA ALA A 51 -10.15 21.31 -6.48
C ALA A 51 -10.86 20.76 -7.73
N VAL A 52 -10.09 20.39 -8.77
CA VAL A 52 -10.60 19.73 -9.97
C VAL A 52 -11.31 18.43 -9.61
N LEU A 53 -10.69 17.58 -8.79
CA LEU A 53 -11.27 16.31 -8.36
C LEU A 53 -12.58 16.49 -7.58
N ARG A 54 -12.66 17.47 -6.68
CA ARG A 54 -13.87 17.76 -5.90
C ARG A 54 -15.01 18.27 -6.77
N ARG A 55 -14.73 19.12 -7.77
CA ARG A 55 -15.74 19.63 -8.71
C ARG A 55 -16.35 18.51 -9.56
N GLU A 56 -15.53 17.55 -9.98
CA GLU A 56 -15.98 16.41 -10.79
C GLU A 56 -16.54 15.25 -9.95
N GLY A 57 -16.37 15.29 -8.62
CA GLY A 57 -16.78 14.22 -7.69
C GLY A 57 -15.95 12.93 -7.86
N LEU A 58 -14.66 13.08 -8.16
CA LEU A 58 -13.76 11.98 -8.48
C LEU A 58 -12.72 11.74 -7.39
N TYR A 59 -12.32 10.48 -7.24
CA TYR A 59 -11.21 10.08 -6.40
C TYR A 59 -9.89 10.07 -7.18
N GLN A 60 -8.79 10.34 -6.49
CA GLN A 60 -7.44 10.31 -7.08
C GLN A 60 -7.10 8.97 -7.74
N SER A 61 -7.61 7.87 -7.19
CA SER A 61 -7.45 6.52 -7.76
C SER A 61 -8.05 6.41 -9.17
N GLN A 62 -9.22 7.01 -9.41
CA GLN A 62 -9.89 6.95 -10.70
C GLN A 62 -9.08 7.68 -11.77
N VAL A 63 -8.58 8.88 -11.46
CA VAL A 63 -7.76 9.65 -12.41
C VAL A 63 -6.45 8.94 -12.71
N ARG A 64 -5.81 8.31 -11.71
CA ARG A 64 -4.61 7.51 -11.93
C ARG A 64 -4.90 6.31 -12.84
N ASP A 65 -5.99 5.59 -12.60
CA ASP A 65 -6.35 4.42 -13.40
C ASP A 65 -6.64 4.83 -14.86
N TRP A 66 -7.30 5.97 -15.08
CA TRP A 66 -7.54 6.50 -16.43
C TRP A 66 -6.26 6.95 -17.14
N ARG A 67 -5.28 7.52 -16.42
CA ARG A 67 -3.95 7.81 -16.98
C ARG A 67 -3.27 6.53 -17.45
N ALA A 68 -3.28 5.50 -16.61
CA ALA A 68 -2.71 4.21 -16.98
C ALA A 68 -3.43 3.55 -18.17
N GLU A 69 -4.76 3.67 -18.27
CA GLU A 69 -5.53 3.22 -19.44
C GLU A 69 -5.17 3.98 -20.71
N ARG A 70 -4.97 5.32 -20.62
CA ARG A 70 -4.53 6.17 -21.73
C ARG A 70 -3.13 5.77 -22.21
N ASP A 71 -2.19 5.65 -21.29
CA ASP A 71 -0.79 5.37 -21.61
C ASP A 71 -0.63 3.94 -22.16
N ALA A 72 -1.39 2.97 -21.64
CA ALA A 72 -1.45 1.62 -22.20
C ALA A 72 -2.00 1.63 -23.63
N ARG A 73 -3.06 2.40 -23.91
CA ARG A 73 -3.60 2.55 -25.27
C ARG A 73 -2.59 3.23 -26.20
N ALA A 74 -1.87 4.25 -25.74
CA ALA A 74 -0.80 4.90 -26.51
C ALA A 74 0.35 3.93 -26.84
N ALA A 75 0.65 2.99 -25.95
CA ALA A 75 1.61 1.91 -26.16
C ALA A 75 1.08 0.74 -27.01
N GLY A 76 -0.13 0.83 -27.58
CA GLY A 76 -0.75 -0.23 -28.38
C GLY A 76 -1.22 -1.44 -27.56
N LEU A 77 -1.24 -1.34 -26.23
CA LEU A 77 -1.71 -2.40 -25.35
C LEU A 77 -3.23 -2.31 -25.20
N VAL A 78 -3.94 -3.42 -25.34
CA VAL A 78 -5.38 -3.48 -25.06
C VAL A 78 -5.56 -3.34 -23.55
N PRO A 79 -6.24 -2.28 -23.06
CA PRO A 79 -6.46 -2.13 -21.63
C PRO A 79 -7.31 -3.30 -21.14
N LYS A 80 -6.72 -4.16 -20.30
CA LYS A 80 -7.44 -5.25 -19.64
C LYS A 80 -8.58 -4.60 -18.86
N ARG A 81 -9.84 -4.94 -19.19
CA ARG A 81 -11.02 -4.46 -18.47
C ARG A 81 -10.83 -4.84 -17.01
N ASN A 82 -10.42 -3.87 -16.19
CA ASN A 82 -10.09 -4.08 -14.78
C ASN A 82 -11.39 -4.43 -14.04
N SER A 83 -11.73 -5.71 -14.01
CA SER A 83 -12.62 -6.25 -12.99
C SER A 83 -11.97 -5.90 -11.65
N HIS A 84 -12.72 -5.25 -10.77
CA HIS A 84 -12.27 -4.67 -9.51
C HIS A 84 -11.47 -5.67 -8.64
N ARG A 85 -10.17 -5.81 -8.91
CA ARG A 85 -9.20 -6.35 -7.98
C ARG A 85 -8.04 -5.38 -7.92
N THR A 86 -8.12 -4.49 -6.94
CA THR A 86 -7.00 -4.07 -6.09
C THR A 86 -5.62 -4.42 -6.67
N SER A 87 -4.99 -3.51 -7.42
CA SER A 87 -3.58 -3.76 -7.77
C SER A 87 -2.72 -2.56 -8.18
N LYS A 88 -3.22 -1.31 -8.25
CA LYS A 88 -2.45 -0.25 -8.93
C LYS A 88 -2.17 1.04 -8.16
N THR A 89 -2.51 1.10 -6.86
CA THR A 89 -1.98 2.15 -5.97
C THR A 89 -0.59 1.85 -5.44
N SER A 90 -0.21 0.57 -5.42
CA SER A 90 1.07 0.15 -4.86
C SER A 90 2.29 0.59 -5.67
N GLY A 91 2.22 0.73 -7.00
CA GLY A 91 3.43 0.92 -7.82
C GLY A 91 4.32 2.10 -7.41
N SER A 92 3.78 3.32 -7.39
CA SER A 92 4.56 4.52 -7.07
C SER A 92 4.99 4.59 -5.60
N GLU A 93 4.12 4.17 -4.68
CA GLU A 93 4.47 4.08 -3.26
C GLU A 93 5.52 3.00 -3.02
N THR A 94 5.46 1.86 -3.71
CA THR A 94 6.46 0.79 -3.60
C THR A 94 7.80 1.23 -4.14
N ASP A 95 7.84 2.05 -5.20
CA ASP A 95 9.10 2.53 -5.75
C ASP A 95 9.74 3.59 -4.84
N LEU A 96 8.94 4.52 -4.30
CA LEU A 96 9.42 5.45 -3.27
C LEU A 96 9.89 4.72 -2.01
N LEU A 97 9.12 3.76 -1.50
CA LEU A 97 9.48 2.94 -0.35
C LEU A 97 10.74 2.11 -0.61
N ARG A 98 10.94 1.59 -1.83
CA ARG A 98 12.19 0.90 -2.21
C ARG A 98 13.37 1.85 -2.20
N THR A 99 13.23 3.05 -2.77
CA THR A 99 14.32 4.04 -2.75
C THR A 99 14.70 4.40 -1.31
N GLU A 100 13.72 4.63 -0.44
CA GLU A 100 14.00 4.94 0.96
C GLU A 100 14.58 3.74 1.72
N ASN A 101 14.10 2.52 1.46
CA ASN A 101 14.66 1.31 2.05
C ASN A 101 16.15 1.13 1.67
N THR A 102 16.50 1.36 0.40
CA THR A 102 17.91 1.32 -0.03
C THR A 102 18.76 2.43 0.59
N ARG A 103 18.18 3.61 0.85
CA ARG A 103 18.84 4.73 1.52
C ARG A 103 19.13 4.38 2.99
N LEU A 104 18.12 3.93 3.71
CA LEU A 104 18.21 3.51 5.10
C LEU A 104 19.15 2.33 5.30
N ALA A 105 19.14 1.34 4.40
CA ALA A 105 20.07 0.21 4.45
C ALA A 105 21.54 0.66 4.34
N LYS A 106 21.83 1.67 3.50
CA LYS A 106 23.18 2.25 3.41
C LYS A 106 23.57 3.00 4.68
N GLU A 107 22.65 3.73 5.31
CA GLU A 107 22.92 4.42 6.59
C GLU A 107 23.18 3.41 7.72
N LEU A 108 22.41 2.34 7.77
CA LEU A 108 22.58 1.24 8.72
C LEU A 108 23.95 0.57 8.53
N ALA A 109 24.34 0.26 7.29
CA ALA A 109 25.65 -0.32 6.99
C ALA A 109 26.82 0.58 7.43
N LYS A 110 26.69 1.91 7.28
CA LYS A 110 27.69 2.87 7.77
C LYS A 110 27.79 2.85 9.30
N SER A 111 26.65 2.86 10.00
CA SER A 111 26.62 2.78 11.46
C SER A 111 27.27 1.49 11.97
N GLN A 112 26.95 0.35 11.34
CA GLN A 112 27.56 -0.94 11.67
C GLN A 112 29.08 -0.94 11.42
N ALA A 113 29.56 -0.32 10.33
CA ALA A 113 30.99 -0.20 10.06
C ALA A 113 31.71 0.60 11.15
N VAL A 114 31.10 1.68 11.66
CA VAL A 114 31.65 2.44 12.79
C VAL A 114 31.75 1.57 14.04
N VAL A 115 30.70 0.82 14.37
CA VAL A 115 30.70 -0.11 15.52
C VAL A 115 31.79 -1.17 15.38
N GLU A 116 31.99 -1.73 14.18
CA GLU A 116 33.05 -2.72 13.93
C GLU A 116 34.46 -2.12 14.06
N ILE A 117 34.67 -0.89 13.60
CA ILE A 117 35.95 -0.18 13.80
C ILE A 117 36.19 0.04 15.30
N MET A 118 35.18 0.52 16.04
CA MET A 118 35.29 0.72 17.48
C MET A 118 35.59 -0.59 18.21
N ARG A 119 34.95 -1.69 17.82
CA ARG A 119 35.21 -3.03 18.37
C ARG A 119 36.66 -3.48 18.14
N LYS A 120 37.19 -3.25 16.93
CA LYS A 120 38.59 -3.56 16.60
C LYS A 120 39.57 -2.72 17.41
N LEU A 121 39.29 -1.43 17.58
CA LEU A 121 40.10 -0.54 18.42
C LEU A 121 40.13 -0.99 19.88
N GLN A 122 38.98 -1.38 20.43
CA GLN A 122 38.90 -1.93 21.79
C GLN A 122 39.72 -3.22 21.91
N GLY A 123 39.62 -4.14 20.96
CA GLY A 123 40.42 -5.37 20.97
C GLY A 123 41.92 -5.11 20.86
N LEU A 124 42.34 -4.12 20.07
CA LEU A 124 43.75 -3.71 19.99
C LEU A 124 44.24 -3.12 21.32
N LEU A 125 43.45 -2.26 21.97
CA LEU A 125 43.79 -1.69 23.27
C LEU A 125 43.94 -2.78 24.34
N GLU A 126 43.07 -3.78 24.37
CA GLU A 126 43.18 -4.93 25.27
C GLU A 126 44.48 -5.71 25.03
N SER A 127 44.81 -6.00 23.76
CA SER A 127 46.05 -6.73 23.42
C SER A 127 47.32 -5.98 23.83
N ILE A 128 47.31 -4.64 23.72
CA ILE A 128 48.43 -3.81 24.16
C ILE A 128 48.51 -3.82 25.69
N SER A 129 47.39 -3.69 26.39
CA SER A 129 47.34 -3.74 27.86
C SER A 129 47.90 -5.06 28.39
N GLU A 130 47.44 -6.19 27.86
CA GLU A 130 47.91 -7.51 28.29
C GLU A 130 49.39 -7.76 27.96
N SER A 131 49.88 -7.21 26.84
CA SER A 131 51.31 -7.24 26.52
C SER A 131 52.18 -6.37 27.43
N MET A 132 51.60 -5.39 28.13
CA MET A 132 52.32 -4.54 29.10
C MET A 132 52.25 -5.08 30.54
N ASP A 133 51.21 -5.84 30.90
CA ASP A 133 51.08 -6.49 32.22
C ASP A 133 51.91 -7.77 32.36
N THR A 134 52.48 -8.31 31.28
CA THR A 134 53.50 -9.36 31.33
C THR A 134 54.88 -8.79 31.73
N SER A 135 54.94 -8.17 32.91
CA SER A 135 56.19 -7.93 33.60
C SER A 135 56.56 -9.20 34.39
N PRO A 136 57.78 -9.77 34.23
CA PRO A 136 58.15 -10.97 34.95
C PRO A 136 58.17 -10.67 36.45
N GLN A 137 57.24 -11.28 37.19
CA GLN A 137 57.31 -11.35 38.65
C GLN A 137 58.67 -11.94 39.05
N PRO A 138 59.51 -11.23 39.83
CA PRO A 138 60.77 -11.77 40.30
C PRO A 138 60.50 -13.00 41.18
N PRO A 139 61.35 -14.05 41.10
CA PRO A 139 61.10 -15.31 41.80
C PRO A 139 60.99 -15.07 43.31
N PRO A 140 60.10 -15.80 44.02
CA PRO A 140 59.98 -15.67 45.46
C PRO A 140 61.31 -16.07 46.09
N THR A 141 61.99 -15.11 46.71
CA THR A 141 63.14 -15.39 47.58
C THR A 141 62.62 -16.14 48.80
N GLY A 142 62.73 -17.48 48.73
CA GLY A 142 62.49 -18.36 49.86
C GLY A 142 63.46 -18.06 51.01
N ARG A 143 62.91 -18.03 52.22
CA ARG A 143 63.64 -17.99 53.48
C ARG A 143 63.20 -19.17 54.33
#